data_AF-A0A969L1W6-F1
#
_entry.id   AF-A0A969L1W6-F1
#
_cell.length_a   1.000
_cell.length_b   1.000
_cell.length_c   1.000
_cell.angle_alpha   90.00
_cell.angle_beta   90.00
_cell.angle_gamma   90.00
#
_symmetry.space_group_name_H-M   'P 1'
#
loop_
_entity.id
_entity.type
_entity.pdbx_description
1 polymer ?
#
loop_
_entity_poly.entity_id
_entity_poly.type
_entity_poly.pdbx_seq_one_letter_code
_entity_poly.pdbx_strand_id
1 'polypeptide(L)'
;MKRNLSCKFDEVFATGPVPDPATMRDLPFGQQLSDLFYPPVERVRQGDPKGASHLHAVMEKIAVLLADRPGDILVDRANPHCAADLSFFERNYHHLWHGIGPDVTTTALFPPEEHRAVKTFLRVAALYHDIGKYVNTDRHPTIGWYLVSSMYPDERAKLQAMLTRSELRTLLTIIRDHDKFGVLSSGEASLPLLASTAHLMQEEVKVQEQRLTALMLVSLADMVASFPLDSCIAGTVMRDWSRFTRALENAWGDRGRLLPHVVQEARQYESTVERIRRLLMTISRDDSGQWPEIDDKELISDILKTTFTNRIDVFCEDFAMVAKLDYSLRFFRLLVQECRRRGMTNPSSIAHVVINVLKGLVETYSEMLHARRGHYRLIGVEFGSLAPAHAPEKAKALINLLLERPAEGLAWLLSDVPAWYIWE
;
A
#
# COMPACT_ATOMS: atom_id res chain seq x y z
N MET A 1 15.54 -22.80 25.56
CA MET A 1 14.50 -22.04 26.29
C MET A 1 13.21 -22.13 25.49
N LYS A 2 12.18 -22.82 26.01
CA LYS A 2 10.88 -22.95 25.34
C LYS A 2 10.20 -21.57 25.26
N ARG A 3 9.71 -21.19 24.08
CA ARG A 3 9.03 -19.89 23.80
C ARG A 3 7.79 -19.75 24.69
N ASN A 4 7.81 -18.85 25.67
CA ASN A 4 6.64 -18.47 26.50
C ASN A 4 5.88 -17.23 25.97
N LEU A 5 6.19 -16.81 24.73
CA LEU A 5 5.71 -15.55 24.14
C LEU A 5 4.24 -15.59 23.70
N SER A 6 3.69 -16.77 23.34
CA SER A 6 2.29 -16.84 22.90
C SER A 6 1.31 -16.58 24.04
N CYS A 7 1.64 -16.98 25.29
CA CYS A 7 0.70 -16.96 26.41
C CYS A 7 0.13 -15.56 26.70
N LYS A 8 0.97 -14.53 26.72
CA LYS A 8 0.53 -13.16 27.04
C LYS A 8 -0.32 -12.51 25.95
N PHE A 9 -0.02 -12.75 24.68
CA PHE A 9 -0.86 -12.19 23.60
C PHE A 9 -2.08 -13.05 23.31
N ASP A 10 -2.01 -14.36 23.56
CA ASP A 10 -3.19 -15.23 23.54
C ASP A 10 -4.21 -14.76 24.59
N GLU A 11 -3.76 -14.31 25.76
CA GLU A 11 -4.61 -13.67 26.79
C GLU A 11 -5.22 -12.35 26.29
N VAL A 12 -4.44 -11.51 25.58
CA VAL A 12 -4.91 -10.23 25.02
C VAL A 12 -6.08 -10.40 24.05
N PHE A 13 -6.12 -11.49 23.29
CA PHE A 13 -7.17 -11.78 22.31
C PHE A 13 -8.14 -12.89 22.76
N ALA A 14 -8.20 -13.18 24.06
CA ALA A 14 -9.02 -14.28 24.59
C ALA A 14 -10.53 -14.01 24.47
N THR A 15 -10.94 -12.75 24.51
CA THR A 15 -12.35 -12.32 24.53
C THR A 15 -12.91 -12.00 23.14
N GLY A 16 -12.07 -11.94 22.10
CA GLY A 16 -12.49 -11.60 20.75
C GLY A 16 -11.36 -11.13 19.84
N PRO A 17 -11.68 -10.71 18.61
CA PRO A 17 -10.70 -10.18 17.67
C PRO A 17 -10.12 -8.82 18.11
N VAL A 18 -10.91 -8.02 18.82
CA VAL A 18 -10.51 -6.72 19.37
C VAL A 18 -10.39 -6.86 20.90
N PRO A 19 -9.23 -6.56 21.50
CA PRO A 19 -9.07 -6.55 22.95
C PRO A 19 -9.97 -5.49 23.60
N ASP A 20 -10.48 -5.77 24.80
CA ASP A 20 -11.26 -4.76 25.54
C ASP A 20 -10.36 -3.59 26.01
N PRO A 21 -10.94 -2.42 26.36
CA PRO A 21 -10.17 -1.25 26.76
C PRO A 21 -9.24 -1.47 27.97
N ALA A 22 -9.62 -2.34 28.92
CA ALA A 22 -8.79 -2.59 30.10
C ALA A 22 -7.56 -3.41 29.70
N THR A 23 -7.77 -4.47 28.93
CA THR A 23 -6.69 -5.28 28.34
C THR A 23 -5.75 -4.43 27.47
N MET A 24 -6.29 -3.50 26.67
CA MET A 24 -5.45 -2.59 25.88
C MET A 24 -4.57 -1.69 26.74
N ARG A 25 -5.07 -1.16 27.87
CA ARG A 25 -4.30 -0.25 28.74
C ARG A 25 -3.07 -0.90 29.37
N ASP A 26 -3.08 -2.22 29.54
CA ASP A 26 -1.96 -2.98 30.06
C ASP A 26 -0.87 -3.24 29.00
N LEU A 27 -1.16 -2.94 27.73
CA LEU A 27 -0.20 -3.04 26.63
C LEU A 27 0.75 -1.85 26.57
N PRO A 28 1.91 -2.01 25.92
CA PRO A 28 2.71 -0.89 25.47
C PRO A 28 1.88 0.11 24.67
N PHE A 29 2.02 1.41 24.96
CA PHE A 29 1.16 2.47 24.39
C PHE A 29 -0.35 2.25 24.66
N GLY A 30 -0.68 1.57 25.76
CA GLY A 30 -2.03 1.08 26.00
C GLY A 30 -3.11 2.16 26.08
N GLN A 31 -2.79 3.34 26.62
CA GLN A 31 -3.72 4.47 26.61
C GLN A 31 -3.96 4.99 25.19
N GLN A 32 -2.90 5.15 24.39
CA GLN A 32 -3.00 5.62 23.01
C GLN A 32 -3.77 4.62 22.13
N LEU A 33 -3.51 3.32 22.31
CA LEU A 33 -4.28 2.25 21.66
C LEU A 33 -5.75 2.29 22.08
N SER A 34 -6.01 2.38 23.39
CA SER A 34 -7.37 2.49 23.90
C SER A 34 -8.08 3.72 23.34
N ASP A 35 -7.42 4.88 23.23
CA ASP A 35 -8.02 6.11 22.69
C ASP A 35 -8.27 6.04 21.18
N LEU A 36 -7.50 5.24 20.45
CA LEU A 36 -7.68 5.01 19.02
C LEU A 36 -8.88 4.09 18.74
N PHE A 37 -9.01 3.00 19.48
CA PHE A 37 -10.08 2.02 19.31
C PHE A 37 -11.38 2.45 20.01
N TYR A 38 -11.26 3.15 21.13
CA TYR A 38 -12.36 3.58 22.00
C TYR A 38 -12.23 5.08 22.32
N PRO A 39 -12.41 5.96 21.32
CA PRO A 39 -12.17 7.38 21.50
C PRO A 39 -13.11 7.97 22.56
N PRO A 40 -12.60 8.82 23.46
CA PRO A 40 -13.44 9.52 24.42
C PRO A 40 -14.47 10.39 23.68
N VAL A 41 -15.65 10.57 24.28
CA VAL A 41 -16.81 11.28 23.71
C VAL A 41 -16.46 12.66 23.14
N GLU A 42 -15.48 13.33 23.74
CA GLU A 42 -14.99 14.65 23.32
C GLU A 42 -14.25 14.64 21.97
N ARG A 43 -13.48 13.58 21.65
CA ARG A 43 -12.83 13.42 20.34
C ARG A 43 -13.85 13.09 19.25
N VAL A 44 -14.87 12.29 19.57
CA VAL A 44 -15.97 11.95 18.64
C VAL A 44 -16.75 13.21 18.21
N ARG A 45 -16.95 14.16 19.14
CA ARG A 45 -17.60 15.45 18.87
C ARG A 45 -16.78 16.40 17.98
N GLN A 46 -15.47 16.18 17.86
CA GLN A 46 -14.57 16.98 17.00
C GLN A 46 -14.45 16.41 15.57
N GLY A 47 -15.23 15.39 15.22
CA GLY A 47 -15.42 14.96 13.82
C GLY A 47 -14.61 13.75 13.38
N ASP A 48 -14.03 12.96 14.30
CA ASP A 48 -13.32 11.72 13.98
C ASP A 48 -14.03 10.42 14.44
N PRO A 49 -15.29 10.15 14.04
CA PRO A 49 -15.93 8.86 14.33
C PRO A 49 -15.41 7.71 13.45
N LYS A 50 -14.62 8.00 12.39
CA LYS A 50 -14.20 6.99 11.40
C LYS A 50 -12.95 6.20 11.82
N GLY A 51 -12.02 6.80 12.56
CA GLY A 51 -10.77 6.13 12.97
C GLY A 51 -10.99 4.89 13.84
N ALA A 52 -11.91 4.98 14.81
CA ALA A 52 -12.23 3.86 15.71
C ALA A 52 -12.95 2.69 15.00
N SER A 53 -13.92 3.01 14.13
CA SER A 53 -14.60 1.99 13.32
C SER A 53 -13.66 1.30 12.34
N HIS A 54 -12.68 2.04 11.79
CA HIS A 54 -11.69 1.50 10.87
C HIS A 54 -10.82 0.44 11.55
N LEU A 55 -10.20 0.78 12.68
CA LEU A 55 -9.30 -0.13 13.39
C LEU A 55 -10.00 -1.39 13.91
N HIS A 56 -11.26 -1.26 14.36
CA HIS A 56 -12.11 -2.41 14.67
C HIS A 56 -12.31 -3.31 13.44
N ALA A 57 -12.66 -2.71 12.30
CA ALA A 57 -12.82 -3.46 11.06
C ALA A 57 -11.52 -4.16 10.64
N VAL A 58 -10.35 -3.52 10.74
CA VAL A 58 -9.05 -4.17 10.45
C VAL A 58 -8.86 -5.43 11.31
N MET A 59 -9.13 -5.33 12.61
CA MET A 59 -8.99 -6.46 13.53
C MET A 59 -9.99 -7.61 13.23
N GLU A 60 -11.20 -7.28 12.78
CA GLU A 60 -12.15 -8.29 12.32
C GLU A 60 -11.67 -8.96 11.02
N LYS A 61 -11.16 -8.19 10.05
CA LYS A 61 -10.70 -8.72 8.76
C LYS A 61 -9.43 -9.55 8.91
N ILE A 62 -8.49 -9.16 9.76
CA ILE A 62 -7.32 -10.00 10.06
C ILE A 62 -7.77 -11.29 10.74
N ALA A 63 -8.78 -11.27 11.63
CA ALA A 63 -9.30 -12.49 12.24
C ALA A 63 -9.91 -13.46 11.21
N VAL A 64 -10.61 -12.94 10.19
CA VAL A 64 -11.14 -13.74 9.06
C VAL A 64 -10.01 -14.37 8.24
N LEU A 65 -9.00 -13.58 7.86
CA LEU A 65 -7.81 -14.09 7.17
C LEU A 65 -7.14 -15.22 7.96
N LEU A 66 -6.87 -15.01 9.25
CA LEU A 66 -6.19 -15.98 10.10
C LEU A 66 -7.05 -17.21 10.43
N ALA A 67 -8.36 -17.16 10.18
CA ALA A 67 -9.27 -18.30 10.23
C ALA A 67 -9.27 -19.15 8.93
N ASP A 68 -8.34 -18.89 8.00
CA ASP A 68 -8.19 -19.59 6.73
C ASP A 68 -9.40 -19.46 5.80
N ARG A 69 -10.06 -18.30 5.84
CA ARG A 69 -11.20 -17.96 5.00
C ARG A 69 -10.93 -16.69 4.19
N PRO A 70 -9.89 -16.69 3.33
CA PRO A 70 -9.44 -15.47 2.67
C PRO A 70 -10.51 -14.83 1.79
N GLY A 71 -11.35 -15.63 1.11
CA GLY A 71 -12.43 -15.09 0.27
C GLY A 71 -13.57 -14.41 1.04
N ASP A 72 -13.74 -14.67 2.35
CA ASP A 72 -14.81 -14.05 3.16
C ASP A 72 -14.61 -12.53 3.35
N ILE A 73 -13.42 -12.00 3.03
CA ILE A 73 -13.14 -10.56 3.08
C ILE A 73 -13.53 -9.82 1.80
N LEU A 74 -13.88 -10.56 0.72
CA LEU A 74 -14.10 -10.00 -0.62
C LEU A 74 -15.59 -9.80 -0.89
N VAL A 75 -15.94 -8.70 -1.58
CA VAL A 75 -17.34 -8.31 -1.81
C VAL A 75 -17.99 -9.00 -3.02
N ASP A 76 -17.20 -9.62 -3.89
CA ASP A 76 -17.61 -10.06 -5.23
C ASP A 76 -17.42 -11.56 -5.48
N ARG A 77 -17.50 -12.42 -4.46
CA ARG A 77 -17.22 -13.87 -4.59
C ARG A 77 -18.01 -14.58 -5.69
N ALA A 78 -19.15 -14.03 -6.10
CA ALA A 78 -20.00 -14.57 -7.16
C ALA A 78 -19.80 -13.89 -8.54
N ASN A 79 -18.86 -12.94 -8.67
CA ASN A 79 -18.63 -12.21 -9.91
C ASN A 79 -17.81 -13.06 -10.90
N PRO A 80 -18.40 -13.49 -12.03
CA PRO A 80 -17.70 -14.32 -13.00
C PRO A 80 -16.50 -13.62 -13.65
N HIS A 81 -16.50 -12.27 -13.71
CA HIS A 81 -15.40 -11.51 -14.31
C HIS A 81 -14.10 -11.58 -13.50
N CYS A 82 -14.18 -11.74 -12.17
CA CYS A 82 -13.00 -11.88 -11.31
C CYS A 82 -12.78 -13.32 -10.83
N ALA A 83 -13.46 -14.33 -11.41
CA ALA A 83 -13.36 -15.72 -10.95
C ALA A 83 -11.93 -16.29 -11.03
N ALA A 84 -11.18 -15.91 -12.08
CA ALA A 84 -9.78 -16.31 -12.25
C ALA A 84 -8.88 -15.67 -11.18
N ASP A 85 -9.12 -14.39 -10.85
CA ASP A 85 -8.39 -13.67 -9.82
C ASP A 85 -8.71 -14.19 -8.41
N LEU A 86 -9.97 -14.49 -8.13
CA LEU A 86 -10.40 -15.13 -6.87
C LEU A 86 -9.69 -16.48 -6.70
N SER A 87 -9.72 -17.32 -7.74
CA SER A 87 -9.05 -18.62 -7.72
C SER A 87 -7.53 -18.50 -7.58
N PHE A 88 -6.92 -17.46 -8.17
CA PHE A 88 -5.50 -17.18 -7.99
C PHE A 88 -5.20 -16.73 -6.55
N PHE A 89 -6.00 -15.82 -6.00
CA PHE A 89 -5.86 -15.31 -4.64
C PHE A 89 -6.00 -16.41 -3.59
N GLU A 90 -7.09 -17.17 -3.61
CA GLU A 90 -7.35 -18.23 -2.60
C GLU A 90 -6.28 -19.33 -2.66
N ARG A 91 -5.87 -19.76 -3.87
CA ARG A 91 -4.81 -20.77 -4.02
C ARG A 91 -3.47 -20.30 -3.44
N ASN A 92 -3.02 -19.11 -3.82
CA ASN A 92 -1.74 -18.59 -3.31
C ASN A 92 -1.82 -18.29 -1.81
N TYR A 93 -2.98 -17.85 -1.30
CA TYR A 93 -3.19 -17.68 0.13
C TYR A 93 -3.02 -18.99 0.91
N HIS A 94 -3.67 -20.07 0.45
CA HIS A 94 -3.53 -21.37 1.09
C HIS A 94 -2.12 -21.95 0.95
N HIS A 95 -1.39 -21.61 -0.12
CA HIS A 95 0.02 -21.98 -0.25
C HIS A 95 0.90 -21.42 0.90
N LEU A 96 0.62 -20.20 1.37
CA LEU A 96 1.36 -19.57 2.49
C LEU A 96 1.34 -20.43 3.76
N TRP A 97 0.18 -21.02 4.07
CA TRP A 97 -0.07 -21.75 5.31
C TRP A 97 0.16 -23.26 5.17
N HIS A 98 -0.18 -23.81 4.01
CA HIS A 98 -0.31 -25.26 3.82
C HIS A 98 0.66 -25.83 2.78
N GLY A 99 1.38 -24.98 2.03
CA GLY A 99 2.26 -25.42 0.94
C GLY A 99 1.50 -26.03 -0.24
N ILE A 100 0.19 -25.83 -0.34
CA ILE A 100 -0.66 -26.37 -1.41
C ILE A 100 -0.55 -25.43 -2.62
N GLY A 101 0.32 -25.76 -3.59
CA GLY A 101 0.53 -25.02 -4.83
C GLY A 101 0.82 -25.95 -6.03
N PRO A 102 0.76 -25.45 -7.28
CA PRO A 102 0.98 -26.26 -8.49
C PRO A 102 2.42 -26.77 -8.64
N ASP A 103 3.39 -26.08 -8.03
CA ASP A 103 4.77 -26.54 -7.95
C ASP A 103 4.96 -27.36 -6.66
N VAL A 104 4.87 -28.69 -6.81
CA VAL A 104 4.91 -29.74 -5.76
C VAL A 104 6.24 -29.77 -4.95
N THR A 105 7.13 -28.80 -5.15
CA THR A 105 8.47 -28.75 -4.57
C THR A 105 8.65 -27.69 -3.47
N THR A 106 7.63 -26.90 -3.14
CA THR A 106 7.75 -25.80 -2.16
C THR A 106 7.03 -26.10 -0.84
N THR A 107 7.78 -26.10 0.26
CA THR A 107 7.24 -26.22 1.62
C THR A 107 6.45 -24.96 2.01
N ALA A 108 5.40 -25.09 2.83
CA ALA A 108 4.68 -23.96 3.41
C ALA A 108 5.62 -22.88 3.96
N LEU A 109 5.31 -21.61 3.67
CA LEU A 109 6.12 -20.47 4.14
C LEU A 109 6.12 -20.40 5.67
N PHE A 110 4.97 -20.67 6.28
CA PHE A 110 4.80 -20.83 7.72
C PHE A 110 4.56 -22.30 8.08
N PRO A 111 5.51 -22.97 8.75
CA PRO A 111 5.34 -24.34 9.19
C PRO A 111 4.15 -24.49 10.17
N PRO A 112 3.38 -25.61 10.15
CA PRO A 112 2.22 -25.83 11.01
C PRO A 112 2.49 -25.60 12.51
N GLU A 113 3.67 -25.98 12.99
CA GLU A 113 4.10 -25.79 14.38
C GLU A 113 4.25 -24.31 14.78
N GLU A 114 4.42 -23.41 13.80
CA GLU A 114 4.56 -21.97 14.03
C GLU A 114 3.24 -21.21 13.82
N HIS A 115 2.21 -21.84 13.25
CA HIS A 115 0.94 -21.17 12.88
C HIS A 115 0.34 -20.37 14.03
N ARG A 116 0.30 -20.95 15.25
CA ARG A 116 -0.26 -20.24 16.42
C ARG A 116 0.53 -18.96 16.73
N ALA A 117 1.86 -19.04 16.77
CA ALA A 117 2.72 -17.91 17.08
C ALA A 117 2.62 -16.81 16.00
N VAL A 118 2.65 -17.20 14.72
CA VAL A 118 2.53 -16.28 13.59
C VAL A 118 1.17 -15.60 13.57
N LYS A 119 0.07 -16.34 13.74
CA LYS A 119 -1.29 -15.77 13.80
C LYS A 119 -1.43 -14.77 14.96
N THR A 120 -0.87 -15.10 16.11
CA THR A 120 -0.84 -14.19 17.27
C THR A 120 -0.06 -12.91 16.95
N PHE A 121 1.14 -13.05 16.39
CA PHE A 121 1.95 -11.91 15.95
C PHE A 121 1.23 -11.02 14.94
N LEU A 122 0.53 -11.60 13.95
CA LEU A 122 -0.22 -10.83 12.96
C LEU A 122 -1.37 -10.02 13.56
N ARG A 123 -2.03 -10.53 14.61
CA ARG A 123 -3.03 -9.77 15.37
C ARG A 123 -2.40 -8.59 16.11
N VAL A 124 -1.23 -8.79 16.72
CA VAL A 124 -0.47 -7.70 17.35
C VAL A 124 -0.04 -6.68 16.30
N ALA A 125 0.46 -7.12 15.14
CA ALA A 125 0.85 -6.22 14.07
C ALA A 125 -0.34 -5.39 13.57
N ALA A 126 -1.51 -6.01 13.37
CA ALA A 126 -2.74 -5.31 13.01
C ALA A 126 -3.20 -4.32 14.10
N LEU A 127 -3.04 -4.66 15.39
CA LEU A 127 -3.38 -3.75 16.49
C LEU A 127 -2.52 -2.47 16.50
N TYR A 128 -1.24 -2.58 16.12
CA TYR A 128 -0.26 -1.48 16.21
C TYR A 128 0.02 -0.77 14.87
N HIS A 129 -0.36 -1.33 13.72
CA HIS A 129 0.07 -0.84 12.39
C HIS A 129 -0.16 0.68 12.20
N ASP A 130 -1.25 1.17 12.78
CA ASP A 130 -1.77 2.52 12.62
C ASP A 130 -1.56 3.44 13.84
N ILE A 131 -0.71 3.05 14.79
CA ILE A 131 -0.50 3.79 16.06
C ILE A 131 -0.14 5.28 15.85
N GLY A 132 0.46 5.62 14.71
CA GLY A 132 0.76 7.01 14.34
C GLY A 132 -0.47 7.91 14.17
N LYS A 133 -1.65 7.34 13.86
CA LYS A 133 -2.91 8.09 13.73
C LYS A 133 -3.32 8.78 15.03
N TYR A 134 -2.79 8.34 16.17
CA TYR A 134 -3.01 9.00 17.46
C TYR A 134 -2.45 10.44 17.46
N VAL A 135 -1.39 10.68 16.70
CA VAL A 135 -0.70 11.98 16.62
C VAL A 135 -1.13 12.75 15.38
N ASN A 136 -1.15 12.10 14.21
CA ASN A 136 -1.55 12.72 12.95
C ASN A 136 -2.07 11.66 11.98
N THR A 137 -3.14 11.98 11.25
CA THR A 137 -3.72 11.11 10.22
C THR A 137 -2.88 11.06 8.95
N ASP A 138 -2.24 12.16 8.55
CA ASP A 138 -1.33 12.18 7.42
C ASP A 138 0.08 11.80 7.90
N ARG A 139 0.83 11.04 7.10
CA ARG A 139 2.17 10.53 7.44
C ARG A 139 2.21 9.64 8.69
N HIS A 140 1.05 9.13 9.12
CA HIS A 140 0.92 8.20 10.24
C HIS A 140 1.85 6.97 10.19
N PRO A 141 2.23 6.38 9.03
CA PRO A 141 3.15 5.24 9.04
C PRO A 141 4.54 5.63 9.55
N THR A 142 5.05 6.79 9.11
CA THR A 142 6.35 7.32 9.55
C THR A 142 6.30 7.75 11.02
N ILE A 143 5.23 8.44 11.43
CA ILE A 143 5.05 8.87 12.82
C ILE A 143 4.94 7.66 13.74
N GLY A 144 4.14 6.65 13.38
CA GLY A 144 4.02 5.40 14.13
C GLY A 144 5.37 4.69 14.24
N TRP A 145 6.14 4.63 13.15
CA TRP A 145 7.48 4.08 13.18
C TRP A 145 8.38 4.83 14.17
N TYR A 146 8.37 6.17 14.19
CA TYR A 146 9.15 6.96 15.16
C TYR A 146 8.66 6.77 16.59
N LEU A 147 7.35 6.73 16.82
CA LEU A 147 6.75 6.48 18.15
C LEU A 147 7.26 5.16 18.73
N VAL A 148 7.33 4.11 17.90
CA VAL A 148 7.77 2.77 18.32
C VAL A 148 9.29 2.60 18.21
N SER A 149 10.01 3.30 17.34
CA SER A 149 11.47 3.15 17.21
C SER A 149 12.25 3.99 18.22
N SER A 150 11.71 5.16 18.58
CA SER A 150 12.37 6.20 19.38
C SER A 150 11.76 6.34 20.78
N MET A 151 11.22 5.25 21.33
CA MET A 151 10.42 5.24 22.55
C MET A 151 11.13 5.80 23.79
N TYR A 152 10.33 6.22 24.78
CA TYR A 152 10.76 6.28 26.17
C TYR A 152 11.22 4.88 26.63
N PRO A 153 12.31 4.76 27.42
CA PRO A 153 12.92 3.46 27.77
C PRO A 153 11.94 2.42 28.32
N ASP A 154 10.92 2.84 29.08
CA ASP A 154 9.97 1.96 29.76
C ASP A 154 9.01 1.26 28.79
N GLU A 155 8.43 1.99 27.82
CA GLU A 155 7.54 1.41 26.79
C GLU A 155 8.31 0.44 25.89
N ARG A 156 9.59 0.77 25.61
CA ARG A 156 10.48 -0.13 24.85
C ARG A 156 10.74 -1.42 25.60
N ALA A 157 10.99 -1.34 26.90
CA ALA A 157 11.21 -2.51 27.73
C ALA A 157 9.96 -3.41 27.74
N LYS A 158 8.75 -2.84 27.80
CA LYS A 158 7.50 -3.60 27.70
C LYS A 158 7.38 -4.33 26.35
N LEU A 159 7.59 -3.64 25.23
CA LEU A 159 7.55 -4.27 23.90
C LEU A 159 8.64 -5.33 23.72
N GLN A 160 9.87 -5.07 24.18
CA GLN A 160 10.99 -6.03 24.10
C GLN A 160 10.82 -7.22 25.05
N ALA A 161 10.05 -7.08 26.13
CA ALA A 161 9.65 -8.21 26.97
C ALA A 161 8.58 -9.09 26.31
N MET A 162 7.87 -8.58 25.29
CA MET A 162 6.77 -9.26 24.61
C MET A 162 7.14 -9.78 23.21
N LEU A 163 8.12 -9.17 22.54
CA LEU A 163 8.53 -9.51 21.19
C LEU A 163 10.03 -9.83 21.16
N THR A 164 10.40 -10.85 20.40
CA THR A 164 11.80 -11.06 20.02
C THR A 164 12.32 -9.86 19.21
N ARG A 165 13.65 -9.74 19.12
CA ARG A 165 14.28 -8.72 18.27
C ARG A 165 13.85 -8.81 16.81
N SER A 166 13.60 -10.02 16.30
CA SER A 166 13.13 -10.25 14.93
C SER A 166 11.68 -9.79 14.75
N GLU A 167 10.80 -10.17 15.67
CA GLU A 167 9.39 -9.77 15.67
C GLU A 167 9.23 -8.25 15.82
N LEU A 168 10.01 -7.61 16.71
CA LEU A 168 10.00 -6.16 16.85
C LEU A 168 10.46 -5.45 15.55
N ARG A 169 11.47 -6.00 14.86
CA ARG A 169 11.91 -5.49 13.55
C ARG A 169 10.81 -5.62 12.51
N THR A 170 10.17 -6.79 12.43
CA THR A 170 9.02 -7.03 11.54
C THR A 170 7.85 -6.12 11.86
N LEU A 171 7.53 -5.91 13.14
CA LEU A 171 6.48 -4.98 13.56
C LEU A 171 6.78 -3.54 13.12
N LEU A 172 8.02 -3.07 13.32
CA LEU A 172 8.45 -1.76 12.86
C LEU A 172 8.34 -1.63 11.33
N THR A 173 8.71 -2.66 10.57
CA THR A 173 8.51 -2.67 9.12
C THR A 173 7.03 -2.57 8.76
N ILE A 174 6.16 -3.35 9.41
CA ILE A 174 4.72 -3.30 9.17
C ILE A 174 4.18 -1.90 9.46
N ILE A 175 4.46 -1.32 10.62
CA ILE A 175 4.00 0.03 10.96
C ILE A 175 4.43 1.06 9.91
N ARG A 176 5.69 1.02 9.48
CA ARG A 176 6.25 1.97 8.52
C ARG A 176 5.66 1.81 7.11
N ASP A 177 5.35 0.57 6.72
CA ASP A 177 5.16 0.20 5.31
C ASP A 177 3.77 -0.40 5.01
N HIS A 178 2.85 -0.47 5.99
CA HIS A 178 1.54 -1.14 5.85
C HIS A 178 0.67 -0.62 4.70
N ASP A 179 0.89 0.61 4.23
CA ASP A 179 0.15 1.20 3.12
C ASP A 179 0.69 0.77 1.73
N LYS A 180 1.89 0.17 1.65
CA LYS A 180 2.60 -0.07 0.38
C LYS A 180 1.82 -0.96 -0.59
N PHE A 181 1.23 -2.06 -0.13
CA PHE A 181 0.42 -2.92 -1.01
C PHE A 181 -0.87 -2.23 -1.47
N GLY A 182 -1.45 -1.38 -0.61
CA GLY A 182 -2.57 -0.51 -0.98
C GLY A 182 -2.20 0.39 -2.17
N VAL A 183 -1.13 1.16 -2.04
CA VAL A 183 -0.69 2.10 -3.10
C VAL A 183 -0.12 1.42 -4.35
N LEU A 184 0.40 0.19 -4.25
CA LEU A 184 0.79 -0.62 -5.41
C LEU A 184 -0.42 -1.11 -6.19
N SER A 185 -1.44 -1.58 -5.47
CA SER A 185 -2.67 -2.06 -6.09
C SER A 185 -3.46 -0.94 -6.76
N SER A 186 -3.38 0.30 -6.23
CA SER A 186 -4.00 1.47 -6.82
C SER A 186 -3.22 2.07 -7.99
N GLY A 187 -1.98 1.68 -8.23
CA GLY A 187 -1.12 2.27 -9.27
C GLY A 187 -0.40 3.57 -8.85
N GLU A 188 -0.62 4.07 -7.63
CA GLU A 188 0.12 5.22 -7.09
C GLU A 188 1.61 4.90 -6.90
N ALA A 189 1.95 3.65 -6.64
CA ALA A 189 3.32 3.19 -6.46
C ALA A 189 3.80 2.26 -7.59
N SER A 190 5.12 2.18 -7.75
CA SER A 190 5.79 1.16 -8.58
C SER A 190 6.39 0.06 -7.70
N LEU A 191 6.56 -1.14 -8.27
CA LEU A 191 7.14 -2.30 -7.58
C LEU A 191 8.47 -2.00 -6.85
N PRO A 192 9.39 -1.17 -7.39
CA PRO A 192 10.58 -0.71 -6.68
C PRO A 192 10.37 -0.14 -5.28
N LEU A 193 9.18 0.39 -4.96
CA LEU A 193 8.86 0.86 -3.61
C LEU A 193 9.07 -0.22 -2.54
N LEU A 194 8.79 -1.49 -2.88
CA LEU A 194 8.98 -2.63 -1.97
C LEU A 194 10.46 -2.95 -1.72
N ALA A 195 11.41 -2.50 -2.55
CA ALA A 195 12.83 -2.77 -2.30
C ALA A 195 13.31 -2.22 -0.95
N SER A 196 12.64 -1.20 -0.41
CA SER A 196 12.89 -0.62 0.91
C SER A 196 12.42 -1.50 2.09
N THR A 197 11.65 -2.56 1.84
CA THR A 197 11.27 -3.57 2.85
C THR A 197 12.34 -4.66 3.00
N ALA A 198 13.24 -4.79 2.02
CA ALA A 198 14.40 -5.69 2.07
C ALA A 198 15.57 -5.03 2.82
N HIS A 199 16.46 -5.84 3.41
CA HIS A 199 17.62 -5.34 4.15
C HIS A 199 18.90 -5.38 3.32
N LEU A 200 19.84 -4.48 3.65
CA LEU A 200 21.21 -4.50 3.12
C LEU A 200 22.07 -5.63 3.72
N MET A 201 21.66 -6.19 4.86
CA MET A 201 22.36 -7.27 5.56
C MET A 201 21.68 -8.60 5.24
N GLN A 202 22.48 -9.68 5.08
CA GLN A 202 22.04 -11.03 4.72
C GLN A 202 21.20 -11.68 5.84
N GLU A 203 19.97 -11.23 6.04
CA GLU A 203 18.93 -12.07 6.61
C GLU A 203 18.56 -13.16 5.60
N GLU A 204 18.29 -14.37 6.08
CA GLU A 204 17.82 -15.46 5.23
C GLU A 204 16.60 -15.01 4.40
N VAL A 205 16.60 -15.35 3.11
CA VAL A 205 15.52 -15.01 2.16
C VAL A 205 14.15 -15.35 2.75
N LYS A 206 14.02 -16.53 3.36
CA LYS A 206 12.80 -17.00 4.02
C LYS A 206 12.29 -16.05 5.10
N VAL A 207 13.17 -15.46 5.91
CA VAL A 207 12.78 -14.51 6.97
C VAL A 207 12.27 -13.20 6.37
N GLN A 208 12.91 -12.72 5.30
CA GLN A 208 12.48 -11.53 4.58
C GLN A 208 11.14 -11.76 3.87
N GLU A 209 10.93 -12.96 3.30
CA GLU A 209 9.69 -13.38 2.69
C GLU A 209 8.54 -13.46 3.71
N GLN A 210 8.78 -14.08 4.87
CA GLN A 210 7.81 -14.12 5.98
C GLN A 210 7.42 -12.71 6.44
N ARG A 211 8.38 -11.78 6.52
CA ARG A 211 8.10 -10.36 6.85
C ARG A 211 7.26 -9.69 5.78
N LEU A 212 7.58 -9.88 4.51
CA LEU A 212 6.81 -9.32 3.40
C LEU A 212 5.38 -9.89 3.36
N THR A 213 5.23 -11.17 3.63
CA THR A 213 3.92 -11.82 3.73
C THR A 213 3.12 -11.27 4.91
N ALA A 214 3.76 -11.06 6.06
CA ALA A 214 3.10 -10.43 7.21
C ALA A 214 2.64 -9.00 6.88
N LEU A 215 3.48 -8.23 6.19
CA LEU A 215 3.12 -6.91 5.67
C LEU A 215 1.91 -6.98 4.74
N MET A 216 1.94 -7.86 3.74
CA MET A 216 0.86 -8.05 2.77
C MET A 216 -0.47 -8.42 3.44
N LEU A 217 -0.46 -9.32 4.43
CA LEU A 217 -1.66 -9.75 5.14
C LEU A 217 -2.29 -8.62 5.97
N VAL A 218 -1.47 -7.81 6.65
CA VAL A 218 -1.96 -6.63 7.38
C VAL A 218 -2.48 -5.58 6.41
N SER A 219 -1.78 -5.33 5.29
CA SER A 219 -2.25 -4.42 4.24
C SER A 219 -3.60 -4.86 3.66
N LEU A 220 -3.82 -6.16 3.39
CA LEU A 220 -5.11 -6.65 2.92
C LEU A 220 -6.24 -6.39 3.92
N ALA A 221 -5.99 -6.64 5.21
CA ALA A 221 -6.98 -6.35 6.25
C ALA A 221 -7.31 -4.85 6.32
N ASP A 222 -6.30 -3.99 6.22
CA ASP A 222 -6.44 -2.52 6.19
C ASP A 222 -7.20 -2.01 4.95
N MET A 223 -6.91 -2.57 3.77
CA MET A 223 -7.62 -2.25 2.53
C MET A 223 -9.11 -2.59 2.63
N VAL A 224 -9.46 -3.80 3.09
CA VAL A 224 -10.87 -4.23 3.22
C VAL A 224 -11.62 -3.40 4.26
N ALA A 225 -10.95 -2.94 5.32
CA ALA A 225 -11.55 -2.04 6.30
C ALA A 225 -11.79 -0.64 5.73
N SER A 226 -10.95 -0.20 4.79
CA SER A 226 -11.02 1.11 4.16
C SER A 226 -12.06 1.19 3.03
N PHE A 227 -12.21 0.13 2.24
CA PHE A 227 -13.11 0.09 1.10
C PHE A 227 -13.55 -1.33 0.72
N PRO A 228 -14.67 -1.50 -0.02
CA PRO A 228 -15.09 -2.78 -0.59
C PRO A 228 -14.01 -3.39 -1.49
N LEU A 229 -13.24 -4.37 -0.97
CA LEU A 229 -12.21 -5.06 -1.74
C LEU A 229 -12.83 -6.14 -2.62
N ASP A 230 -12.55 -6.10 -3.92
CA ASP A 230 -12.93 -7.15 -4.86
C ASP A 230 -11.78 -8.12 -5.16
N SER A 231 -12.14 -9.24 -5.76
CA SER A 231 -11.23 -10.34 -6.08
C SER A 231 -10.17 -9.93 -7.09
N CYS A 232 -10.47 -9.00 -8.01
CA CYS A 232 -9.53 -8.49 -8.99
C CYS A 232 -8.38 -7.68 -8.34
N ILE A 233 -8.67 -6.82 -7.34
CA ILE A 233 -7.64 -6.12 -6.56
C ILE A 233 -6.89 -7.12 -5.66
N ALA A 234 -7.57 -8.01 -4.96
CA ALA A 234 -6.92 -9.01 -4.10
C ALA A 234 -5.95 -9.91 -4.89
N GLY A 235 -6.36 -10.37 -6.07
CA GLY A 235 -5.50 -11.11 -7.00
C GLY A 235 -4.30 -10.28 -7.48
N THR A 236 -4.48 -8.97 -7.66
CA THR A 236 -3.40 -8.04 -8.01
C THR A 236 -2.36 -7.89 -6.88
N VAL A 237 -2.81 -7.70 -5.65
CA VAL A 237 -1.93 -7.67 -4.46
C VAL A 237 -1.13 -8.96 -4.36
N MET A 238 -1.79 -10.10 -4.54
CA MET A 238 -1.13 -11.41 -4.48
C MET A 238 -0.11 -11.60 -5.61
N ARG A 239 -0.42 -11.14 -6.84
CA ARG A 239 0.54 -11.16 -7.96
C ARG A 239 1.77 -10.30 -7.69
N ASP A 240 1.59 -9.10 -7.16
CA ASP A 240 2.70 -8.21 -6.84
C ASP A 240 3.56 -8.79 -5.71
N TRP A 241 2.94 -9.41 -4.70
CA TRP A 241 3.63 -10.19 -3.68
C TRP A 241 4.46 -11.33 -4.31
N SER A 242 3.85 -12.20 -5.12
CA SER A 242 4.56 -13.34 -5.74
C SER A 242 5.69 -12.89 -6.69
N ARG A 243 5.52 -11.78 -7.41
CA ARG A 243 6.57 -11.21 -8.26
C ARG A 243 7.74 -10.74 -7.41
N PHE A 244 7.46 -10.04 -6.32
CA PHE A 244 8.51 -9.50 -5.45
C PHE A 244 9.23 -10.58 -4.65
N THR A 245 8.54 -11.61 -4.15
CA THR A 245 9.20 -12.74 -3.46
C THR A 245 10.13 -13.50 -4.39
N ARG A 246 9.72 -13.76 -5.63
CA ARG A 246 10.60 -14.35 -6.65
C ARG A 246 11.82 -13.46 -6.95
N ALA A 247 11.63 -12.15 -7.05
CA ALA A 247 12.74 -11.21 -7.22
C ALA A 247 13.71 -11.24 -6.02
N LEU A 248 13.18 -11.34 -4.80
CA LEU A 248 13.93 -11.46 -3.56
C LEU A 248 14.77 -12.74 -3.51
N GLU A 249 14.20 -13.87 -3.91
CA GLU A 249 14.90 -15.16 -4.05
C GLU A 249 16.04 -15.07 -5.06
N ASN A 250 15.75 -14.54 -6.26
CA ASN A 250 16.75 -14.35 -7.32
C ASN A 250 17.89 -13.40 -6.91
N ALA A 251 17.59 -12.43 -6.05
CA ALA A 251 18.56 -11.51 -5.48
C ALA A 251 19.27 -12.07 -4.24
N TRP A 252 18.96 -13.30 -3.81
CA TRP A 252 19.49 -13.91 -2.58
C TRP A 252 19.28 -13.06 -1.33
N GLY A 253 18.17 -12.31 -1.28
CA GLY A 253 17.85 -11.43 -0.17
C GLY A 253 18.69 -10.16 -0.09
N ASP A 254 19.56 -9.90 -1.07
CA ASP A 254 20.42 -8.72 -1.12
C ASP A 254 19.68 -7.55 -1.79
N ARG A 255 19.37 -6.50 -1.01
CA ARG A 255 18.72 -5.29 -1.52
C ARG A 255 19.48 -4.65 -2.69
N GLY A 256 20.82 -4.70 -2.68
CA GLY A 256 21.65 -4.12 -3.74
C GLY A 256 21.48 -4.80 -5.10
N ARG A 257 21.09 -6.08 -5.10
CA ARG A 257 20.76 -6.84 -6.32
C ARG A 257 19.28 -6.80 -6.65
N LEU A 258 18.45 -6.76 -5.61
CA LEU A 258 17.00 -6.71 -5.72
C LEU A 258 16.53 -5.44 -6.42
N LEU A 259 17.02 -4.27 -6.00
CA LEU A 259 16.57 -2.98 -6.53
C LEU A 259 16.75 -2.87 -8.06
N PRO A 260 17.94 -3.16 -8.64
CA PRO A 260 18.10 -3.20 -10.10
C PRO A 260 17.13 -4.15 -10.80
N HIS A 261 16.85 -5.32 -10.21
CA HIS A 261 15.94 -6.31 -10.81
C HIS A 261 14.50 -5.80 -10.88
N VAL A 262 13.97 -5.26 -9.77
CA VAL A 262 12.59 -4.75 -9.73
C VAL A 262 12.43 -3.45 -10.52
N VAL A 263 13.48 -2.62 -10.64
CA VAL A 263 13.48 -1.45 -11.52
C VAL A 263 13.43 -1.88 -12.99
N GLN A 264 14.23 -2.88 -13.38
CA GLN A 264 14.23 -3.43 -14.73
C GLN A 264 12.84 -3.95 -15.14
N GLU A 265 12.11 -4.53 -14.20
CA GLU A 265 10.75 -5.01 -14.43
C GLU A 265 9.74 -3.85 -14.50
N ALA A 266 9.85 -2.86 -13.62
CA ALA A 266 8.95 -1.71 -13.58
C ALA A 266 9.05 -0.80 -14.81
N ARG A 267 10.24 -0.71 -15.43
CA ARG A 267 10.45 0.09 -16.66
C ARG A 267 9.95 -0.60 -17.93
N GLN A 268 9.45 -1.83 -17.86
CA GLN A 268 8.86 -2.48 -19.03
C GLN A 268 7.59 -1.73 -19.44
N TYR A 269 7.35 -1.64 -20.74
CA TYR A 269 6.17 -0.98 -21.30
C TYR A 269 4.87 -1.53 -20.70
N GLU A 270 4.72 -2.85 -20.64
CA GLU A 270 3.54 -3.51 -20.06
C GLU A 270 3.34 -3.21 -18.57
N SER A 271 4.43 -3.11 -17.80
CA SER A 271 4.38 -2.71 -16.38
C SER A 271 3.92 -1.26 -16.22
N THR A 272 4.36 -0.37 -17.13
CA THR A 272 3.94 1.04 -17.16
C THR A 272 2.45 1.16 -17.50
N VAL A 273 2.00 0.47 -18.55
CA VAL A 273 0.58 0.40 -18.95
C VAL A 273 -0.27 -0.12 -17.79
N GLU A 274 0.14 -1.21 -17.16
CA GLU A 274 -0.60 -1.80 -16.04
C GLU A 274 -0.68 -0.85 -14.84
N ARG A 275 0.40 -0.15 -14.50
CA ARG A 275 0.39 0.82 -13.40
C ARG A 275 -0.58 1.98 -13.67
N ILE A 276 -0.55 2.53 -14.88
CA ILE A 276 -1.46 3.62 -15.28
C ILE A 276 -2.91 3.13 -15.32
N ARG A 277 -3.14 1.93 -15.84
CA ARG A 277 -4.46 1.28 -15.84
C ARG A 277 -5.02 1.16 -14.44
N ARG A 278 -4.24 0.64 -13.48
CA ARG A 278 -4.64 0.53 -12.06
C ARG A 278 -5.00 1.89 -11.48
N LEU A 279 -4.21 2.92 -11.76
CA LEU A 279 -4.47 4.29 -11.33
C LEU A 279 -5.84 4.77 -11.84
N LEU A 280 -6.08 4.69 -13.15
CA LEU A 280 -7.33 5.13 -13.76
C LEU A 280 -8.55 4.33 -13.25
N MET A 281 -8.42 3.01 -13.14
CA MET A 281 -9.48 2.14 -12.59
C MET A 281 -9.79 2.45 -11.12
N THR A 282 -8.79 2.78 -10.32
CA THR A 282 -8.99 3.17 -8.91
C THR A 282 -9.66 4.53 -8.79
N ILE A 283 -9.32 5.46 -9.67
CA ILE A 283 -9.94 6.79 -9.72
C ILE A 283 -11.42 6.68 -10.14
N SER A 284 -11.74 5.80 -11.11
CA SER A 284 -13.11 5.70 -11.65
C SER A 284 -14.11 5.02 -10.72
N ARG A 285 -13.66 4.03 -9.92
CA ARG A 285 -14.52 3.25 -9.01
C ARG A 285 -15.29 4.10 -8.00
N ASP A 286 -14.66 5.15 -7.49
CA ASP A 286 -15.24 6.03 -6.47
C ASP A 286 -16.21 7.07 -7.04
N ASP A 287 -16.29 7.20 -8.37
CA ASP A 287 -17.08 8.22 -9.06
C ASP A 287 -18.34 7.65 -9.74
N SER A 288 -18.93 6.59 -9.19
CA SER A 288 -20.19 5.95 -9.62
C SER A 288 -20.22 5.32 -11.03
N GLY A 289 -19.13 5.40 -11.79
CA GLY A 289 -19.01 4.84 -13.13
C GLY A 289 -17.75 4.00 -13.28
N GLN A 290 -17.92 2.69 -13.47
CA GLN A 290 -16.83 1.87 -13.98
C GLN A 290 -16.50 2.36 -15.40
N TRP A 291 -15.22 2.29 -15.77
CA TRP A 291 -14.74 2.59 -17.13
C TRP A 291 -14.31 1.29 -17.80
N PRO A 292 -15.25 0.50 -18.37
CA PRO A 292 -14.90 -0.77 -19.03
C PRO A 292 -13.84 -0.58 -20.11
N GLU A 293 -13.85 0.55 -20.82
CA GLU A 293 -12.89 0.89 -21.88
C GLU A 293 -11.46 1.10 -21.34
N ILE A 294 -11.31 1.43 -20.06
CA ILE A 294 -10.01 1.59 -19.41
C ILE A 294 -9.52 0.28 -18.79
N ASP A 295 -10.42 -0.69 -18.56
CA ASP A 295 -9.99 -2.03 -18.23
C ASP A 295 -9.23 -2.70 -19.39
N ASP A 296 -9.49 -2.23 -20.62
CA ASP A 296 -8.71 -2.57 -21.81
C ASP A 296 -7.34 -1.86 -21.84
N LYS A 297 -6.28 -2.67 -21.85
CA LYS A 297 -4.89 -2.20 -21.94
C LYS A 297 -4.55 -1.57 -23.29
N GLU A 298 -5.31 -1.88 -24.34
CA GLU A 298 -5.09 -1.32 -25.67
C GLU A 298 -5.36 0.18 -25.69
N LEU A 299 -6.42 0.66 -25.02
CA LEU A 299 -6.71 2.09 -24.94
C LEU A 299 -5.56 2.88 -24.29
N ILE A 300 -5.07 2.40 -23.15
CA ILE A 300 -3.96 3.05 -22.44
C ILE A 300 -2.70 3.02 -23.31
N SER A 301 -2.47 1.91 -24.00
CA SER A 301 -1.35 1.75 -24.91
C SER A 301 -1.37 2.77 -26.05
N ASP A 302 -2.52 2.96 -26.67
CA ASP A 302 -2.68 3.90 -27.79
C ASP A 302 -2.49 5.35 -27.34
N ILE A 303 -3.00 5.70 -26.16
CA ILE A 303 -2.79 7.03 -25.56
C ILE A 303 -1.29 7.27 -25.33
N LEU A 304 -0.58 6.30 -24.75
CA LEU A 304 0.86 6.43 -24.49
C LEU A 304 1.67 6.55 -25.79
N LYS A 305 1.42 5.69 -26.79
CA LYS A 305 2.09 5.75 -28.09
C LYS A 305 1.86 7.10 -28.78
N THR A 306 0.64 7.63 -28.71
CA THR A 306 0.31 8.94 -29.28
C THR A 306 0.97 10.09 -28.51
N THR A 307 1.03 10.01 -27.18
CA THR A 307 1.53 11.07 -26.30
C THR A 307 3.07 11.18 -26.30
N PHE A 308 3.76 10.04 -26.39
CA PHE A 308 5.21 9.96 -26.27
C PHE A 308 5.93 9.67 -27.58
N THR A 309 5.23 9.17 -28.60
CA THR A 309 5.78 8.84 -29.93
C THR A 309 7.05 7.96 -29.80
N ASN A 310 8.22 8.47 -30.18
CA ASN A 310 9.50 7.77 -30.10
C ASN A 310 10.19 7.84 -28.72
N ARG A 311 9.62 8.52 -27.72
CA ARG A 311 10.19 8.68 -26.37
C ARG A 311 9.51 7.82 -25.31
N ILE A 312 8.72 6.84 -25.72
CA ILE A 312 7.94 6.00 -24.80
C ILE A 312 8.83 5.21 -23.84
N ASP A 313 9.95 4.68 -24.33
CA ASP A 313 10.91 3.93 -23.51
C ASP A 313 11.55 4.81 -22.43
N VAL A 314 11.86 6.07 -22.76
CA VAL A 314 12.40 7.06 -21.81
C VAL A 314 11.36 7.36 -20.73
N PHE A 315 10.09 7.55 -21.12
CA PHE A 315 9.03 7.73 -20.14
C PHE A 315 8.86 6.51 -19.24
N CYS A 316 8.90 5.29 -19.78
CA CYS A 316 8.79 4.07 -18.99
C CYS A 316 9.96 3.93 -17.99
N GLU A 317 11.18 4.25 -18.41
CA GLU A 317 12.37 4.26 -17.56
C GLU A 317 12.22 5.26 -16.41
N ASP A 318 11.86 6.50 -16.73
CA ASP A 318 11.72 7.57 -15.73
C ASP A 318 10.53 7.35 -14.80
N PHE A 319 9.40 6.89 -15.35
CA PHE A 319 8.19 6.65 -14.56
C PHE A 319 8.35 5.47 -13.59
N ALA A 320 9.18 4.48 -13.92
CA ALA A 320 9.53 3.40 -12.99
C ALA A 320 10.24 3.93 -11.73
N MET A 321 11.03 5.00 -11.88
CA MET A 321 11.79 5.67 -10.82
C MET A 321 10.92 6.59 -9.95
N VAL A 322 9.77 7.06 -10.46
CA VAL A 322 8.71 7.67 -9.66
C VAL A 322 8.00 6.58 -8.86
N ALA A 323 8.55 6.22 -7.71
CA ALA A 323 8.15 5.06 -6.93
C ALA A 323 6.90 5.25 -6.07
N LYS A 324 6.51 6.49 -5.74
CA LYS A 324 5.27 6.79 -5.02
C LYS A 324 4.65 8.12 -5.46
N LEU A 325 3.35 8.13 -5.74
CA LEU A 325 2.51 9.31 -5.94
C LEU A 325 1.64 9.51 -4.68
N ASP A 326 2.20 10.10 -3.64
CA ASP A 326 1.57 10.16 -2.31
C ASP A 326 0.33 11.07 -2.33
N TYR A 327 -0.80 10.56 -1.82
CA TYR A 327 -2.12 11.20 -1.80
C TYR A 327 -2.67 11.62 -3.18
N SER A 328 -2.14 11.09 -4.27
CA SER A 328 -2.49 11.52 -5.63
C SER A 328 -3.92 11.16 -6.02
N LEU A 329 -4.48 10.07 -5.49
CA LEU A 329 -5.87 9.68 -5.76
C LEU A 329 -6.87 10.77 -5.38
N ARG A 330 -6.64 11.52 -4.29
CA ARG A 330 -7.54 12.63 -3.89
C ARG A 330 -7.61 13.69 -4.98
N PHE A 331 -6.45 14.07 -5.54
CA PHE A 331 -6.36 15.04 -6.61
C PHE A 331 -6.99 14.51 -7.91
N PHE A 332 -6.62 13.31 -8.34
CA PHE A 332 -7.11 12.76 -9.60
C PHE A 332 -8.61 12.46 -9.57
N ARG A 333 -9.19 12.05 -8.43
CA ARG A 333 -10.64 11.88 -8.29
C ARG A 333 -11.38 13.20 -8.47
N LEU A 334 -10.88 14.27 -7.85
CA LEU A 334 -11.47 15.60 -8.03
C LEU A 334 -11.32 16.06 -9.50
N LEU A 335 -10.21 15.74 -10.16
CA LEU A 335 -10.02 16.03 -11.58
C LEU A 335 -11.08 15.34 -12.45
N VAL A 336 -11.36 14.05 -12.21
CA VAL A 336 -12.40 13.32 -12.94
C VAL A 336 -13.79 13.93 -12.71
N GLN A 337 -14.12 14.29 -11.47
CA GLN A 337 -15.39 14.94 -11.13
C GLN A 337 -15.58 16.26 -11.89
N GLU A 338 -14.54 17.11 -11.93
CA GLU A 338 -14.59 18.39 -12.64
C GLU A 338 -14.60 18.23 -14.17
N CYS A 339 -13.89 17.24 -14.73
CA CYS A 339 -14.00 16.88 -16.15
C CYS A 339 -15.46 16.57 -16.52
N ARG A 340 -16.12 15.72 -15.74
CA ARG A 340 -17.53 15.35 -15.97
C ARG A 340 -18.48 16.53 -15.79
N ARG A 341 -18.27 17.37 -14.79
CA ARG A 341 -19.06 18.60 -14.57
C ARG A 341 -18.98 19.54 -15.78
N ARG A 342 -17.89 19.51 -16.54
CA ARG A 342 -17.67 20.25 -17.78
C ARG A 342 -18.15 19.52 -19.04
N GLY A 343 -18.80 18.36 -18.89
CA GLY A 343 -19.32 17.57 -20.01
C GLY A 343 -18.29 16.62 -20.65
N MET A 344 -17.07 16.52 -20.11
CA MET A 344 -16.09 15.52 -20.56
C MET A 344 -16.43 14.18 -19.93
N THR A 345 -17.20 13.37 -20.64
CA THR A 345 -17.65 12.05 -20.18
C THR A 345 -16.89 10.88 -20.80
N ASN A 346 -16.14 11.13 -21.88
CA ASN A 346 -15.34 10.11 -22.55
C ASN A 346 -14.13 9.69 -21.68
N PRO A 347 -14.03 8.42 -21.25
CA PRO A 347 -12.91 7.93 -20.45
C PRO A 347 -11.54 8.16 -21.09
N SER A 348 -11.43 8.02 -22.41
CA SER A 348 -10.18 8.26 -23.17
C SER A 348 -9.69 9.71 -23.00
N SER A 349 -10.59 10.69 -23.10
CA SER A 349 -10.24 12.10 -22.92
C SER A 349 -9.73 12.38 -21.52
N ILE A 350 -10.33 11.78 -20.50
CA ILE A 350 -9.90 11.96 -19.11
C ILE A 350 -8.57 11.25 -18.85
N ALA A 351 -8.38 10.05 -19.40
CA ALA A 351 -7.11 9.32 -19.34
C ALA A 351 -5.96 10.12 -19.99
N HIS A 352 -6.22 10.81 -21.11
CA HIS A 352 -5.25 11.74 -21.70
C HIS A 352 -4.84 12.87 -20.73
N VAL A 353 -5.78 13.45 -19.98
CA VAL A 353 -5.46 14.49 -18.99
C VAL A 353 -4.56 13.92 -17.89
N VAL A 354 -4.91 12.76 -17.32
CA VAL A 354 -4.11 12.10 -16.28
C VAL A 354 -2.71 11.77 -16.80
N ILE A 355 -2.59 11.17 -17.99
CA ILE A 355 -1.29 10.82 -18.58
C ILE A 355 -0.44 12.06 -18.87
N ASN A 356 -1.05 13.18 -19.28
CA ASN A 356 -0.32 14.44 -19.45
C ASN A 356 0.20 15.02 -18.11
N VAL A 357 -0.55 14.86 -17.02
CA VAL A 357 -0.04 15.21 -15.68
C VAL A 357 1.15 14.32 -15.32
N LEU A 358 1.06 12.99 -15.51
CA LEU A 358 2.16 12.07 -15.24
C LEU A 358 3.41 12.37 -16.10
N LYS A 359 3.21 12.70 -17.38
CA LYS A 359 4.27 13.19 -18.27
C LYS A 359 4.95 14.42 -17.70
N GLY A 360 4.18 15.44 -17.31
CA GLY A 360 4.70 16.67 -16.74
C GLY A 360 5.51 16.44 -15.47
N LEU A 361 5.08 15.53 -14.59
CA LEU A 361 5.82 15.16 -13.39
C LEU A 361 7.20 14.56 -13.72
N VAL A 362 7.21 13.58 -14.63
CA VAL A 362 8.44 12.92 -15.08
C VAL A 362 9.41 13.92 -15.72
N GLU A 363 8.91 14.78 -16.61
CA GLU A 363 9.74 15.78 -17.29
C GLU A 363 10.31 16.80 -16.29
N THR A 364 9.50 17.26 -15.32
CA THR A 364 9.91 18.21 -14.27
C THR A 364 11.00 17.65 -13.37
N TYR A 365 10.88 16.37 -13.00
CA TYR A 365 11.80 15.73 -12.06
C TYR A 365 12.91 14.91 -12.71
N SER A 366 13.05 14.98 -14.04
CA SER A 366 14.05 14.22 -14.81
C SER A 366 15.47 14.32 -14.22
N GLU A 367 15.93 15.50 -13.81
CA GLU A 367 17.24 15.67 -13.18
C GLU A 367 17.40 14.91 -11.84
N MET A 368 16.31 14.73 -11.09
CA MET A 368 16.32 13.95 -9.85
C MET A 368 16.37 12.45 -10.11
N LEU A 369 15.75 11.99 -11.20
CA LEU A 369 15.69 10.59 -11.62
C LEU A 369 17.05 10.12 -12.16
N HIS A 370 17.73 10.99 -12.91
CA HIS A 370 19.01 10.70 -13.58
C HIS A 370 20.22 11.16 -12.75
N ALA A 371 20.68 10.32 -11.81
CA ALA A 371 21.90 10.61 -11.06
C ALA A 371 23.15 10.60 -11.98
N ARG A 372 24.07 11.56 -11.79
CA ARG A 372 25.36 11.70 -12.53
C ARG A 372 26.34 10.51 -12.46
N ARG A 373 25.97 9.37 -11.84
CA ARG A 373 26.87 8.22 -11.59
C ARG A 373 26.21 6.83 -11.74
N GLY A 374 25.07 6.71 -12.42
CA GLY A 374 24.48 5.40 -12.74
C GLY A 374 23.80 4.68 -11.56
N HIS A 375 23.45 5.40 -10.48
CA HIS A 375 22.65 4.87 -9.38
C HIS A 375 21.17 5.22 -9.58
N TYR A 376 20.29 4.22 -9.43
CA TYR A 376 18.84 4.37 -9.42
C TYR A 376 18.40 5.22 -8.23
N ARG A 377 17.79 6.39 -8.45
CA ARG A 377 17.19 7.21 -7.40
C ARG A 377 15.67 7.15 -7.44
N LEU A 378 15.09 6.35 -6.56
CA LEU A 378 13.64 6.32 -6.40
C LEU A 378 13.16 7.62 -5.78
N ILE A 379 12.11 8.22 -6.37
CA ILE A 379 11.49 9.43 -5.81
C ILE A 379 10.03 9.18 -5.43
N GLY A 380 9.60 9.88 -4.39
CA GLY A 380 8.18 10.11 -4.09
C GLY A 380 7.77 11.51 -4.51
N VAL A 381 6.50 11.69 -4.84
CA VAL A 381 5.88 12.95 -5.29
C VAL A 381 4.61 13.19 -4.44
N GLU A 382 4.44 14.38 -3.86
CA GLU A 382 3.49 14.67 -2.77
C GLU A 382 2.34 15.54 -3.29
N PHE A 383 1.17 14.94 -3.43
CA PHE A 383 -0.06 15.63 -3.85
C PHE A 383 -0.88 16.17 -2.68
N GLY A 384 -0.50 15.91 -1.43
CA GLY A 384 -1.29 16.31 -0.25
C GLY A 384 -1.53 17.82 -0.15
N SER A 385 -0.60 18.65 -0.63
CA SER A 385 -0.72 20.11 -0.70
C SER A 385 -1.75 20.60 -1.72
N LEU A 386 -2.02 19.79 -2.77
CA LEU A 386 -2.93 20.14 -3.85
C LEU A 386 -4.37 19.82 -3.51
N ALA A 387 -4.61 18.71 -2.81
CA ALA A 387 -5.94 18.25 -2.44
C ALA A 387 -6.04 18.05 -0.91
N PRO A 388 -5.88 19.12 -0.10
CA PRO A 388 -6.02 19.02 1.34
C PRO A 388 -7.46 18.64 1.69
N ALA A 389 -7.63 17.70 2.63
CA ALA A 389 -8.94 17.17 3.01
C ALA A 389 -9.94 18.26 3.45
N HIS A 390 -9.45 19.40 3.94
CA HIS A 390 -10.26 20.49 4.49
C HIS A 390 -10.34 21.74 3.59
N ALA A 391 -9.70 21.75 2.41
CA ALA A 391 -9.69 22.93 1.52
C ALA A 391 -9.65 22.57 0.02
N PRO A 392 -10.72 21.93 -0.53
CA PRO A 392 -10.75 21.46 -1.91
C PRO A 392 -10.79 22.58 -2.97
N GLU A 393 -11.06 23.83 -2.59
CA GLU A 393 -11.22 24.94 -3.55
C GLU A 393 -9.93 25.28 -4.29
N LYS A 394 -8.75 25.15 -3.64
CA LYS A 394 -7.46 25.30 -4.32
C LYS A 394 -7.29 24.26 -5.42
N ALA A 395 -7.60 23.00 -5.10
CA ALA A 395 -7.55 21.89 -6.04
C ALA A 395 -8.47 22.15 -7.25
N LYS A 396 -9.71 22.57 -6.99
CA LYS A 396 -10.68 22.90 -8.05
C LYS A 396 -10.20 24.04 -8.95
N ALA A 397 -9.66 25.12 -8.38
CA ALA A 397 -9.12 26.24 -9.15
C ALA A 397 -7.98 25.80 -10.08
N LEU A 398 -7.05 24.99 -9.56
CA LEU A 398 -5.97 24.40 -10.34
C LEU A 398 -6.49 23.48 -11.45
N ILE A 399 -7.43 22.58 -11.13
CA ILE A 399 -8.04 21.66 -12.10
C ILE A 399 -8.77 22.44 -13.19
N ASN A 400 -9.52 23.49 -12.84
CA ASN A 400 -10.19 24.35 -13.79
C ASN A 400 -9.19 24.99 -14.76
N LEU A 401 -8.06 25.50 -14.25
CA LEU A 401 -6.98 26.03 -15.08
C LEU A 401 -6.34 24.95 -15.95
N LEU A 402 -6.11 23.74 -15.43
CA LEU A 402 -5.57 22.61 -16.17
C LEU A 402 -6.47 22.18 -17.34
N LEU A 403 -7.79 22.32 -17.19
CA LEU A 403 -8.74 21.98 -18.25
C LEU A 403 -8.94 23.12 -19.28
N GLU A 404 -8.82 24.38 -18.88
CA GLU A 404 -9.00 25.55 -19.77
C GLU A 404 -7.71 26.00 -20.46
N ARG A 405 -6.60 25.99 -19.72
CA ARG A 405 -5.27 26.44 -20.14
C ARG A 405 -4.24 25.39 -19.70
N PRO A 406 -4.15 24.24 -20.39
CA PRO A 406 -3.40 23.07 -19.91
C PRO A 406 -1.94 23.34 -19.55
N ALA A 407 -1.24 24.15 -20.35
CA ALA A 407 0.15 24.50 -20.08
C ALA A 407 0.33 25.27 -18.75
N GLU A 408 -0.57 26.20 -18.44
CA GLU A 408 -0.50 27.02 -17.22
C GLU A 408 -0.98 26.26 -16.00
N GLY A 409 -2.05 25.47 -16.14
CA GLY A 409 -2.50 24.58 -15.08
C GLY A 409 -1.44 23.52 -14.75
N LEU A 410 -0.77 22.96 -15.75
CA LEU A 410 0.32 22.02 -15.53
C LEU A 410 1.52 22.71 -14.86
N ALA A 411 1.92 23.90 -15.32
CA ALA A 411 2.99 24.65 -14.68
C ALA A 411 2.71 24.96 -13.20
N TRP A 412 1.48 25.35 -12.86
CA TRP A 412 1.07 25.57 -11.47
C TRP A 412 1.03 24.26 -10.67
N LEU A 413 0.50 23.18 -11.25
CA LEU A 413 0.52 21.86 -10.59
C LEU A 413 1.94 21.48 -10.19
N LEU A 414 2.88 21.61 -11.12
CA LEU A 414 4.26 21.18 -10.95
C LEU A 414 5.05 22.08 -9.99
N SER A 415 4.65 23.35 -9.79
CA SER A 415 5.27 24.21 -8.77
C SER A 415 4.89 23.84 -7.33
N ASP A 416 3.74 23.20 -7.15
CA ASP A 416 3.11 23.00 -5.84
C ASP A 416 3.20 21.55 -5.32
N VAL A 417 3.72 20.62 -6.13
CA VAL A 417 3.84 19.19 -5.82
C VAL A 417 5.31 18.84 -5.62
N PRO A 418 5.84 18.88 -4.38
CA PRO A 418 7.26 18.59 -4.15
C PRO A 418 7.59 17.10 -4.33
N ALA A 419 8.85 16.82 -4.66
CA ALA A 419 9.41 15.47 -4.70
C ALA A 419 10.49 15.26 -3.62
N TRP A 420 10.69 14.02 -3.19
CA TRP A 420 11.75 13.61 -2.26
C TRP A 420 12.36 12.29 -2.68
N TYR A 421 13.59 12.03 -2.23
CA TYR A 421 14.20 10.73 -2.39
C TYR A 421 13.59 9.72 -1.41
N ILE A 422 13.17 8.57 -1.92
CA ILE A 422 12.77 7.45 -1.07
C ILE A 422 14.07 6.86 -0.50
N TRP A 423 14.23 6.99 0.82
CA TRP A 423 15.47 6.63 1.53
C TRP A 423 15.93 5.20 1.20
N GLU A 424 17.19 5.11 0.77
CA GLU A 424 17.97 3.87 0.56
C GLU A 424 18.43 3.22 1.87
#